data_AF-A0AAN6C5R1-F1
#
_entry.id   AF-A0AAN6C5R1-F1
#
_cell.length_a   1.000
_cell.length_b   1.000
_cell.length_c   1.000
_cell.angle_alpha   90.00
_cell.angle_beta   90.00
_cell.angle_gamma   90.00
#
_symmetry.space_group_name_H-M   'P 1'
#
loop_
_entity.id
_entity.type
_entity.pdbx_description
1 polymer ?
#
loop_
_entity_poly.entity_id
_entity_poly.type
_entity_poly.pdbx_seq_one_letter_code
_entity_poly.pdbx_strand_id
1 'polypeptide(L)'
;MDKLQTVVKIPAADDASDKILIGRLADIVNTSYKIAESDIFIPSYKRTSESEIAQFISNGQLAVAYLVSTNEPIGCVFVKLLSPTLGDFGMLALDTKYQGTGLGRQLAAFAEDECRRQGCTTMQLEILVPSTFHHEGKARLLGWYTRMGYKLVKLGDFGEDYPDLFKLLAGPTEYRVFEKTLPPPYRSSISTGKSYIPKLPNMKFAKQLCLISATALASSAGDTQTPISLQSPSTQQPSPLLELHKSLVEQASITGSEKPVTDFLTTYLSDAGLTVEKQAVTKDRDNILAYYGDKRKTRVLATSHLDTVPPYWPYERRGDEIWGRGTVDAKGSIAAQVTAVLELQEEKTIDTGDVALLFVVGEETGGDGMKAANDLGLSWESVIFGEPTELKLARGHKGGLRFTIKAKGKAGHSGYPETGSNAIDSLVRGLSALQQAELPWSEEFGNTTINVGTIEGGVAPNVIPAGASAVGSARIAAGTANEMNQLIAKIIEGSDAHLVVEPSTYAVDPISLDHDVAGFETVVVNYGTDIPSLQGSHKKYLYGPGSIMEAHSDHEHLRVSDLDVAVEGYKRLISHALRGSAQD
;
A
#
# COMPACT_ATOMS: atom_id res chain seq x y z
N MET A 1 -1.59 -26.71 -7.27
CA MET A 1 -1.53 -26.77 -5.80
C MET A 1 -2.88 -26.28 -5.28
N ASP A 2 -3.59 -27.10 -4.51
CA ASP A 2 -4.87 -26.70 -3.92
C ASP A 2 -4.69 -25.46 -3.04
N LYS A 3 -5.58 -24.47 -3.21
CA LYS A 3 -5.61 -23.27 -2.36
C LYS A 3 -5.75 -23.69 -0.90
N LEU A 4 -4.91 -23.13 -0.03
CA LEU A 4 -4.98 -23.32 1.41
C LEU A 4 -6.32 -22.78 1.94
N GLN A 5 -7.30 -23.66 2.17
CA GLN A 5 -8.58 -23.29 2.76
C GLN A 5 -8.47 -23.33 4.29
N THR A 6 -8.79 -22.20 4.93
CA THR A 6 -8.71 -22.06 6.39
C THR A 6 -10.01 -21.50 6.97
N VAL A 7 -10.30 -21.85 8.22
CA VAL A 7 -11.38 -21.27 9.02
C VAL A 7 -10.83 -20.74 10.33
N VAL A 8 -11.19 -19.53 10.72
CA VAL A 8 -10.84 -18.93 12.01
C VAL A 8 -12.08 -18.93 12.90
N LYS A 9 -11.95 -19.46 14.11
CA LYS A 9 -13.03 -19.50 15.11
C LYS A 9 -12.47 -19.51 16.53
N ILE A 10 -13.30 -19.11 17.50
CA ILE A 10 -13.02 -19.33 18.92
C ILE A 10 -13.47 -20.76 19.25
N PRO A 11 -12.58 -21.64 19.78
CA PRO A 11 -12.96 -22.99 20.19
C PRO A 11 -14.01 -22.96 21.32
N ALA A 12 -14.75 -24.05 21.48
CA ALA A 12 -15.71 -24.15 22.58
C ALA A 12 -14.96 -24.25 23.92
N ALA A 13 -15.59 -23.82 25.02
CA ALA A 13 -14.96 -23.91 26.34
C ALA A 13 -14.59 -25.36 26.71
N ASP A 14 -15.35 -26.35 26.25
CA ASP A 14 -15.09 -27.78 26.47
C ASP A 14 -13.79 -28.26 25.79
N ASP A 15 -13.36 -27.57 24.72
CA ASP A 15 -12.09 -27.85 24.02
C ASP A 15 -10.87 -27.53 24.91
N ALA A 16 -11.05 -26.85 26.05
CA ALA A 16 -10.01 -26.66 27.08
C ALA A 16 -9.58 -27.97 27.76
N SER A 17 -10.24 -29.09 27.47
CA SER A 17 -9.83 -30.44 27.89
C SER A 17 -9.11 -31.25 26.80
N ASP A 18 -9.06 -30.75 25.56
CA ASP A 18 -8.41 -31.41 24.43
C ASP A 18 -6.89 -31.22 24.49
N LYS A 19 -6.19 -32.22 25.05
CA LYS A 19 -4.73 -32.21 25.17
C LYS A 19 -4.00 -32.12 23.82
N ILE A 20 -4.59 -32.61 22.74
CA ILE A 20 -3.95 -32.58 21.41
C ILE A 20 -3.99 -31.15 20.88
N LEU A 21 -5.16 -30.50 20.91
CA LEU A 21 -5.31 -29.11 20.52
C LEU A 21 -4.42 -28.20 21.36
N ILE A 22 -4.46 -28.36 22.69
CA ILE A 22 -3.70 -27.54 23.64
C ILE A 22 -2.19 -27.68 23.41
N GLY A 23 -1.69 -28.91 23.34
CA GLY A 23 -0.28 -29.18 23.09
C GLY A 23 0.18 -28.58 21.77
N ARG A 24 -0.60 -28.77 20.69
CA ARG A 24 -0.30 -28.24 19.37
C ARG A 24 -0.24 -26.70 19.34
N LEU A 25 -1.17 -26.02 20.00
CA LEU A 25 -1.18 -24.56 20.07
C LEU A 25 -0.03 -24.02 20.93
N ALA A 26 0.27 -24.65 22.06
CA ALA A 26 1.42 -24.28 22.89
C ALA A 26 2.73 -24.42 22.10
N ASP A 27 2.87 -25.47 21.29
CA ASP A 27 4.03 -25.68 20.42
C ASP A 27 4.14 -24.61 19.32
N ILE A 28 3.02 -24.27 18.66
CA ILE A 28 2.99 -23.21 17.62
C ILE A 28 3.41 -21.86 18.20
N VAL A 29 2.86 -21.48 19.35
CA VAL A 29 3.18 -20.21 20.02
C VAL A 29 4.65 -20.20 20.43
N ASN A 30 5.11 -21.21 21.15
CA ASN A 30 6.49 -21.23 21.66
C ASN A 30 7.52 -21.30 20.52
N THR A 31 7.24 -22.03 19.44
CA THR A 31 8.13 -22.08 18.26
C THR A 31 8.20 -20.73 17.57
N SER A 32 7.05 -20.08 17.36
CA SER A 32 6.96 -18.75 16.73
C SER A 32 7.72 -17.69 17.54
N TYR A 33 7.49 -17.67 18.85
CA TYR A 33 8.04 -16.66 19.75
C TYR A 33 9.51 -16.91 20.11
N LYS A 34 9.98 -18.16 20.07
CA LYS A 34 11.41 -18.46 20.20
C LYS A 34 12.24 -17.80 19.09
N ILE A 35 11.68 -17.66 17.88
CA ILE A 35 12.33 -16.97 16.77
C ILE A 35 12.12 -15.45 16.89
N ALA A 36 10.89 -15.02 17.21
CA ALA A 36 10.54 -13.60 17.22
C ALA A 36 11.11 -12.81 18.42
N GLU A 37 11.51 -13.50 19.48
CA GLU A 37 11.95 -12.89 20.75
C GLU A 37 13.25 -13.51 21.29
N SER A 38 14.03 -14.22 20.44
CA SER A 38 15.28 -14.92 20.82
C SER A 38 16.28 -14.05 21.57
N ASP A 39 16.34 -12.76 21.21
CA ASP A 39 17.30 -11.79 21.75
C ASP A 39 16.64 -10.79 22.72
N ILE A 40 15.41 -11.08 23.15
CA ILE A 40 14.61 -10.21 24.04
C ILE A 40 14.46 -10.85 25.43
N PHE A 41 14.19 -12.16 25.47
CA PHE A 41 14.06 -12.93 26.71
C PHE A 41 15.22 -13.91 26.85
N ILE A 42 15.49 -14.35 28.08
CA ILE A 42 16.50 -15.37 28.34
C ILE A 42 16.17 -16.69 27.60
N PRO A 43 17.17 -17.49 27.15
CA PRO A 43 16.94 -18.66 26.30
C PRO A 43 16.02 -19.76 26.87
N SER A 44 15.86 -19.81 28.20
CA SER A 44 14.98 -20.76 28.88
C SER A 44 13.51 -20.32 28.95
N TYR A 45 13.20 -19.09 28.53
CA TYR A 45 11.84 -18.56 28.55
C TYR A 45 10.95 -19.25 27.50
N LYS A 46 9.74 -19.63 27.93
CA LYS A 46 8.66 -20.07 27.04
C LYS A 46 7.54 -19.04 27.14
N ARG A 47 7.00 -18.67 25.97
CA ARG A 47 5.94 -17.65 25.88
C ARG A 47 4.64 -18.09 26.51
N THR A 48 4.35 -19.38 26.47
CA THR A 48 3.13 -19.95 27.04
C THR A 48 3.32 -21.40 27.49
N SER A 49 2.41 -21.86 28.34
CA SER A 49 2.26 -23.25 28.78
C SER A 49 0.95 -23.86 28.27
N GLU A 50 0.87 -25.19 28.25
CA GLU A 50 -0.38 -25.91 27.96
C GLU A 50 -1.52 -25.48 28.90
N SER A 51 -1.20 -25.22 30.18
CA SER A 51 -2.18 -24.75 31.16
C SER A 51 -2.75 -23.37 30.82
N GLU A 52 -1.93 -22.45 30.31
CA GLU A 52 -2.39 -21.13 29.89
C GLU A 52 -3.24 -21.20 28.63
N ILE A 53 -2.84 -22.01 27.64
CA ILE A 53 -3.65 -22.25 26.44
C ILE A 53 -5.02 -22.83 26.81
N ALA A 54 -5.07 -23.82 27.71
CA ALA A 54 -6.32 -24.36 28.22
C ALA A 54 -7.19 -23.28 28.87
N GLN A 55 -6.59 -22.41 29.68
CA GLN A 55 -7.31 -21.31 30.32
C GLN A 55 -7.84 -20.29 29.31
N PHE A 56 -7.06 -19.93 28.29
CA PHE A 56 -7.50 -18.99 27.25
C PHE A 56 -8.65 -19.56 26.42
N ILE A 57 -8.62 -20.85 26.10
CA ILE A 57 -9.74 -21.54 25.44
C ILE A 57 -10.97 -21.54 26.33
N SER A 58 -10.84 -21.91 27.61
CA SER A 58 -11.95 -21.94 28.56
C SER A 58 -12.61 -20.56 28.72
N ASN A 59 -11.85 -19.49 28.60
CA ASN A 59 -12.34 -18.11 28.70
C ASN A 59 -12.87 -17.54 27.38
N GLY A 60 -12.78 -18.29 26.26
CA GLY A 60 -13.14 -17.78 24.93
C GLY A 60 -12.22 -16.67 24.43
N GLN A 61 -10.98 -16.62 24.91
CA GLN A 61 -10.00 -15.56 24.63
C GLN A 61 -9.00 -15.93 23.53
N LEU A 62 -9.13 -17.12 22.92
CA LEU A 62 -8.20 -17.60 21.92
C LEU A 62 -8.95 -17.91 20.62
N ALA A 63 -8.69 -17.14 19.57
CA ALA A 63 -9.16 -17.48 18.23
C ALA A 63 -8.11 -18.35 17.52
N VAL A 64 -8.55 -19.42 16.88
CA VAL A 64 -7.70 -20.45 16.28
C VAL A 64 -8.02 -20.59 14.81
N ALA A 65 -6.97 -20.63 13.98
CA ALA A 65 -7.05 -20.94 12.56
C ALA A 65 -6.89 -22.45 12.35
N TYR A 66 -7.82 -23.04 11.60
CA TYR A 66 -7.82 -24.45 11.24
C TYR A 66 -7.72 -24.64 9.73
N LEU A 67 -7.02 -25.67 9.28
CA LEU A 67 -7.12 -26.16 7.90
C LEU A 67 -8.49 -26.78 7.67
N VAL A 68 -9.18 -26.40 6.60
CA VAL A 68 -10.51 -26.95 6.27
C VAL A 68 -10.42 -28.44 5.90
N SER A 69 -9.33 -28.86 5.24
CA SER A 69 -9.16 -30.24 4.77
C SER A 69 -8.89 -31.25 5.90
N THR A 70 -8.16 -30.84 6.93
CA THR A 70 -7.70 -31.75 8.01
C THR A 70 -8.24 -31.39 9.39
N ASN A 71 -8.87 -30.22 9.54
CA ASN A 71 -9.23 -29.62 10.83
C ASN A 71 -8.02 -29.46 11.78
N GLU A 72 -6.80 -29.38 11.23
CA GLU A 72 -5.59 -29.16 12.01
C GLU A 72 -5.47 -27.69 12.44
N PRO A 73 -5.18 -27.38 13.72
CA PRO A 73 -4.89 -26.02 14.16
C PRO A 73 -3.50 -25.60 13.67
N ILE A 74 -3.43 -24.47 12.97
CA ILE A 74 -2.22 -23.98 12.30
C ILE A 74 -1.81 -22.56 12.73
N GLY A 75 -2.57 -21.94 13.61
CA GLY A 75 -2.26 -20.61 14.16
C GLY A 75 -3.31 -20.13 15.15
N CYS A 76 -2.97 -19.12 15.92
CA CYS A 76 -3.89 -18.52 16.89
C CYS A 76 -3.60 -17.04 17.14
N VAL A 77 -4.57 -16.36 17.74
CA VAL A 77 -4.45 -15.01 18.29
C VAL A 77 -5.23 -14.93 19.60
N PHE A 78 -4.62 -14.29 20.60
CA PHE A 78 -5.26 -14.03 21.89
C PHE A 78 -6.00 -12.69 21.84
N VAL A 79 -7.20 -12.64 22.39
CA VAL A 79 -8.09 -11.48 22.40
C VAL A 79 -8.72 -11.32 23.78
N LYS A 80 -8.65 -10.12 24.35
CA LYS A 80 -9.30 -9.78 25.63
C LYS A 80 -9.92 -8.38 25.57
N LEU A 81 -10.91 -8.14 26.43
CA LEU A 81 -11.42 -6.79 26.69
C LEU A 81 -10.67 -6.17 27.85
N LEU A 82 -10.17 -4.95 27.67
CA LEU A 82 -9.60 -4.12 28.74
C LEU A 82 -10.64 -3.22 29.37
N SER A 83 -11.60 -2.76 28.58
CA SER A 83 -12.78 -1.99 29.03
C SER A 83 -13.94 -2.22 28.06
N PRO A 84 -15.16 -1.71 28.35
CA PRO A 84 -16.30 -1.83 27.43
C PRO A 84 -16.04 -1.25 26.03
N THR A 85 -15.06 -0.36 25.88
CA THR A 85 -14.74 0.31 24.60
C THR A 85 -13.37 -0.05 24.04
N LEU A 86 -12.54 -0.77 24.81
CA LEU A 86 -11.15 -1.07 24.47
C LEU A 86 -10.90 -2.58 24.52
N GLY A 87 -10.61 -3.15 23.35
CA GLY A 87 -10.09 -4.51 23.21
C GLY A 87 -8.58 -4.52 23.12
N ASP A 88 -7.96 -5.64 23.41
CA ASP A 88 -6.54 -5.90 23.24
C ASP A 88 -6.34 -7.27 22.58
N PHE A 89 -5.42 -7.33 21.63
CA PHE A 89 -4.99 -8.62 21.08
C PHE A 89 -3.48 -8.77 21.13
N GLY A 90 -3.05 -10.02 21.28
CA GLY A 90 -1.65 -10.39 21.35
C GLY A 90 -1.47 -11.87 20.99
N MET A 91 -0.29 -12.41 21.29
CA MET A 91 0.02 -13.82 21.05
C MET A 91 -0.38 -14.30 19.64
N LEU A 92 -0.12 -13.47 18.63
CA LEU A 92 -0.39 -13.80 17.23
C LEU A 92 0.71 -14.76 16.76
N ALA A 93 0.37 -16.03 16.63
CA ALA A 93 1.31 -17.09 16.28
C ALA A 93 0.78 -17.95 15.13
N LEU A 94 1.68 -18.37 14.25
CA LEU A 94 1.40 -19.23 13.12
C LEU A 94 2.47 -20.32 13.05
N ASP A 95 2.06 -21.55 12.73
CA ASP A 95 3.04 -22.57 12.36
C ASP A 95 3.90 -22.02 11.20
N THR A 96 5.22 -22.20 11.31
CA THR A 96 6.21 -21.58 10.41
C THR A 96 5.95 -21.89 8.95
N LYS A 97 5.35 -23.05 8.64
CA LYS A 97 4.98 -23.47 7.28
C LYS A 97 3.92 -22.60 6.64
N TYR A 98 3.09 -21.90 7.42
CA TYR A 98 1.99 -21.07 6.94
C TYR A 98 2.24 -19.58 7.12
N GLN A 99 3.46 -19.18 7.51
CA GLN A 99 3.85 -17.78 7.53
C GLN A 99 3.94 -17.23 6.09
N GLY A 100 3.62 -15.95 5.89
CA GLY A 100 3.61 -15.33 4.56
C GLY A 100 2.38 -15.64 3.68
N THR A 101 1.46 -16.52 4.13
CA THR A 101 0.25 -16.90 3.37
C THR A 101 -0.91 -15.90 3.49
N GLY A 102 -0.77 -14.85 4.30
CA GLY A 102 -1.84 -13.91 4.64
C GLY A 102 -2.65 -14.28 5.88
N LEU A 103 -2.46 -15.48 6.45
CA LEU A 103 -3.20 -15.97 7.62
C LEU A 103 -3.06 -15.08 8.87
N GLY A 104 -1.90 -14.45 9.07
CA GLY A 104 -1.70 -13.52 10.18
C GLY A 104 -2.60 -12.29 10.10
N ARG A 105 -2.86 -11.79 8.89
CA ARG A 105 -3.82 -10.70 8.64
C ARG A 105 -5.25 -11.16 8.90
N GLN A 106 -5.58 -12.39 8.53
CA GLN A 106 -6.90 -12.98 8.78
C GLN A 106 -7.19 -13.13 10.27
N LEU A 107 -6.22 -13.60 11.07
CA LEU A 107 -6.34 -13.71 12.53
C LEU A 107 -6.48 -12.33 13.19
N ALA A 108 -5.66 -11.35 12.80
CA ALA A 108 -5.76 -9.99 13.34
C ALA A 108 -7.10 -9.33 12.97
N ALA A 109 -7.58 -9.50 11.74
CA ALA A 109 -8.91 -9.03 11.33
C ALA A 109 -10.03 -9.71 12.13
N PHE A 110 -9.92 -11.02 12.40
CA PHE A 110 -10.87 -11.73 13.25
C PHE A 110 -10.90 -11.15 14.67
N ALA A 111 -9.74 -10.84 15.25
CA ALA A 111 -9.64 -10.22 16.57
C ALA A 111 -10.32 -8.83 16.60
N GLU A 112 -10.08 -7.99 15.59
CA GLU A 112 -10.74 -6.68 15.44
C GLU A 112 -12.26 -6.82 15.36
N ASP A 113 -12.75 -7.78 14.58
CA ASP A 113 -14.19 -8.05 14.42
C ASP A 113 -14.83 -8.60 15.69
N GLU A 114 -14.12 -9.45 16.43
CA GLU A 114 -14.57 -9.99 17.72
C GLU A 114 -14.73 -8.88 18.75
N CYS A 115 -13.72 -8.03 18.94
CA CYS A 115 -13.82 -6.89 19.83
C CYS A 115 -14.94 -5.92 19.42
N ARG A 116 -15.13 -5.69 18.11
CA ARG A 116 -16.25 -4.87 17.61
C ARG A 116 -17.61 -5.48 17.96
N ARG A 117 -17.77 -6.80 17.83
CA ARG A 117 -19.00 -7.52 18.22
C ARG A 117 -19.28 -7.41 19.72
N GLN A 118 -18.24 -7.30 20.53
CA GLN A 118 -18.33 -7.08 21.97
C GLN A 118 -18.47 -5.59 22.38
N GLY A 119 -18.58 -4.68 21.41
CA GLY A 119 -18.86 -3.26 21.64
C GLY A 119 -17.64 -2.32 21.68
N CYS A 120 -16.44 -2.85 21.41
CA CYS A 120 -15.23 -2.02 21.39
C CYS A 120 -15.22 -1.05 20.22
N THR A 121 -14.78 0.17 20.50
CA THR A 121 -14.50 1.21 19.49
C THR A 121 -13.02 1.32 19.19
N THR A 122 -12.17 0.71 20.01
CA THR A 122 -10.71 0.78 19.89
C THR A 122 -10.12 -0.61 20.11
N MET A 123 -9.11 -0.95 19.31
CA MET A 123 -8.27 -2.13 19.52
C MET A 123 -6.85 -1.69 19.89
N GLN A 124 -6.29 -2.34 20.91
CA GLN A 124 -4.94 -2.18 21.38
C GLN A 124 -4.08 -3.39 20.99
N LEU A 125 -2.78 -3.17 20.82
CA LEU A 125 -1.76 -4.21 20.88
C LEU A 125 -0.49 -3.68 21.57
N GLU A 126 0.29 -4.62 22.08
CA GLU A 126 1.48 -4.37 22.90
C GLU A 126 2.72 -4.98 22.25
N ILE A 127 3.80 -4.21 22.10
CA ILE A 127 5.06 -4.67 21.49
C ILE A 127 6.25 -4.27 22.37
N LEU A 128 7.08 -5.26 22.68
CA LEU A 128 8.36 -5.07 23.33
C LEU A 128 9.49 -5.03 22.29
N VAL A 129 10.33 -3.99 22.34
CA VAL A 129 11.39 -3.73 21.35
C VAL A 129 12.73 -3.53 22.07
N PRO A 130 13.82 -4.24 21.74
CA PRO A 130 15.15 -3.95 22.28
C PRO A 130 15.57 -2.51 22.02
N SER A 131 16.09 -1.81 23.02
CA SER A 131 16.52 -0.41 22.87
C SER A 131 18.01 -0.28 22.51
N THR A 132 18.79 -1.35 22.63
CA THR A 132 20.24 -1.33 22.46
C THR A 132 20.72 -1.81 21.09
N PHE A 133 19.85 -2.41 20.27
CA PHE A 133 20.19 -2.88 18.93
C PHE A 133 18.96 -2.92 18.01
N HIS A 134 19.20 -2.94 16.70
CA HIS A 134 18.14 -3.12 15.71
C HIS A 134 17.69 -4.59 15.65
N HIS A 135 16.40 -4.84 15.89
CA HIS A 135 15.83 -6.17 15.78
C HIS A 135 14.91 -6.25 14.54
N GLU A 136 15.39 -6.87 13.46
CA GLU A 136 14.70 -6.91 12.16
C GLU A 136 13.26 -7.44 12.27
N GLY A 137 13.04 -8.51 13.05
CA GLY A 137 11.70 -9.07 13.27
C GLY A 137 10.71 -8.07 13.90
N LYS A 138 11.15 -7.27 14.88
CA LYS A 138 10.31 -6.24 15.50
C LYS A 138 10.14 -5.03 14.57
N ALA A 139 11.16 -4.64 13.81
CA ALA A 139 11.03 -3.59 12.79
C ALA A 139 9.98 -3.96 11.72
N ARG A 140 10.02 -5.19 11.21
CA ARG A 140 9.02 -5.73 10.28
C ARG A 140 7.62 -5.76 10.89
N LEU A 141 7.50 -6.19 12.15
CA LEU A 141 6.23 -6.29 12.87
C LEU A 141 5.61 -4.91 13.12
N LEU A 142 6.42 -3.94 13.55
CA LEU A 142 6.00 -2.54 13.72
C LEU A 142 5.46 -1.97 12.40
N GLY A 143 6.22 -2.11 11.30
CA GLY A 143 5.76 -1.66 9.98
C GLY A 143 4.48 -2.37 9.52
N TRP A 144 4.30 -3.65 9.88
CA TRP A 144 3.08 -4.40 9.56
C TRP A 144 1.85 -3.85 10.29
N TYR A 145 1.94 -3.61 11.61
CA TYR A 145 0.83 -3.05 12.39
C TYR A 145 0.53 -1.59 12.03
N THR A 146 1.55 -0.78 11.74
CA THR A 146 1.35 0.59 11.26
C THR A 146 0.56 0.61 9.95
N ARG A 147 0.89 -0.26 8.98
CA ARG A 147 0.10 -0.42 7.74
C ARG A 147 -1.33 -0.92 7.98
N MET A 148 -1.58 -1.59 9.10
CA MET A 148 -2.94 -2.00 9.50
C MET A 148 -3.73 -0.89 10.20
N GLY A 149 -3.13 0.28 10.43
CA GLY A 149 -3.75 1.45 11.04
C GLY A 149 -3.51 1.61 12.54
N TYR A 150 -2.61 0.80 13.14
CA TYR A 150 -2.24 0.95 14.55
C TYR A 150 -1.22 2.06 14.73
N LYS A 151 -1.48 2.97 15.68
CA LYS A 151 -0.64 4.11 16.00
C LYS A 151 -0.09 3.98 17.41
N LEU A 152 1.17 4.35 17.61
CA LEU A 152 1.79 4.38 18.94
C LEU A 152 1.06 5.44 19.78
N VAL A 153 0.50 5.04 20.92
CA VAL A 153 -0.23 5.94 21.83
C VAL A 153 0.46 6.12 23.18
N LYS A 154 1.25 5.13 23.61
CA LYS A 154 1.90 5.15 24.91
C LYS A 154 3.21 4.35 24.87
N LEU A 155 4.24 4.89 25.52
CA LEU A 155 5.36 4.11 26.03
C LEU A 155 5.03 3.72 27.47
N GLY A 156 4.91 2.43 27.74
CA GLY A 156 4.58 1.90 29.06
C GLY A 156 5.83 1.55 29.87
N ASP A 157 5.60 1.20 31.13
CA ASP A 157 6.62 0.58 31.98
C ASP A 157 6.37 -0.92 32.07
N PHE A 158 7.22 -1.71 31.39
CA PHE A 158 7.07 -3.17 31.37
C PHE A 158 7.30 -3.80 32.75
N GLY A 159 8.10 -3.17 33.61
CA GLY A 159 8.37 -3.64 34.97
C GLY A 159 7.18 -3.46 35.90
N GLU A 160 6.40 -2.40 35.71
CA GLU A 160 5.14 -2.18 36.43
C GLU A 160 4.03 -3.10 35.92
N ASP A 161 3.85 -3.19 34.60
CA ASP A 161 2.73 -3.93 34.00
C ASP A 161 2.94 -5.46 34.04
N TYR A 162 4.20 -5.92 33.94
CA TYR A 162 4.55 -7.35 33.89
C TYR A 162 5.81 -7.68 34.74
N PRO A 163 5.75 -7.53 36.07
CA PRO A 163 6.92 -7.62 36.95
C PRO A 163 7.65 -8.98 36.92
N ASP A 164 6.92 -10.08 36.66
CA ASP A 164 7.53 -11.41 36.59
C ASP A 164 8.19 -11.68 35.23
N LEU A 165 7.63 -11.16 34.13
CA LEU A 165 8.26 -11.25 32.80
C LEU A 165 9.45 -10.30 32.67
N PHE A 166 9.40 -9.14 33.33
CA PHE A 166 10.50 -8.17 33.34
C PHE A 166 11.81 -8.79 33.86
N LYS A 167 11.73 -9.68 34.86
CA LYS A 167 12.89 -10.43 35.41
C LYS A 167 13.54 -11.39 34.41
N LEU A 168 12.87 -11.68 33.30
CA LEU A 168 13.29 -12.64 32.28
C LEU A 168 13.84 -11.97 31.02
N LEU A 169 13.93 -10.64 30.98
CA LEU A 169 14.50 -9.91 29.85
C LEU A 169 16.01 -10.12 29.76
N ALA A 170 16.50 -10.32 28.53
CA ALA A 170 17.92 -10.46 28.22
C ALA A 170 18.67 -9.10 28.18
N GLY A 171 17.94 -7.99 28.08
CA GLY A 171 18.50 -6.64 28.03
C GLY A 171 17.44 -5.55 28.08
N PRO A 172 17.84 -4.27 27.98
CA PRO A 172 16.91 -3.14 28.00
C PRO A 172 15.95 -3.16 26.80
N THR A 173 14.68 -2.88 27.08
CA THR A 173 13.60 -2.87 26.09
C THR A 173 12.69 -1.66 26.26
N GLU A 174 12.16 -1.17 25.15
CA GLU A 174 11.08 -0.20 25.11
C GLU A 174 9.74 -0.91 24.95
N TYR A 175 8.80 -0.62 25.84
CA TYR A 175 7.47 -1.20 25.84
C TYR A 175 6.47 -0.24 25.20
N ARG A 176 5.97 -0.61 24.03
CA ARG A 176 5.17 0.23 23.15
C ARG A 176 3.74 -0.27 23.08
N VAL A 177 2.79 0.62 23.32
CA VAL A 177 1.36 0.37 23.22
C VAL A 177 0.82 1.08 21.99
N PHE A 178 0.17 0.32 21.11
CA PHE A 178 -0.43 0.82 19.89
C PHE A 178 -1.95 0.67 19.94
N GLU A 179 -2.66 1.65 19.39
CA GLU A 179 -4.12 1.61 19.27
C GLU A 179 -4.60 1.90 17.85
N LYS A 180 -5.76 1.36 17.52
CA LYS A 180 -6.50 1.57 16.27
C LYS A 180 -7.97 1.79 16.58
N THR A 181 -8.55 2.86 16.03
CA THR A 181 -10.01 3.06 16.05
C THR A 181 -10.68 2.03 15.15
N LEU A 182 -11.62 1.28 15.72
CA LEU A 182 -12.46 0.34 14.98
C LEU A 182 -13.67 1.08 14.40
N PRO A 183 -13.96 0.94 13.09
CA PRO A 183 -15.16 1.53 12.52
C PRO A 183 -16.42 0.90 13.14
N PRO A 184 -17.54 1.64 13.22
CA PRO A 184 -18.78 1.12 13.77
C PRO A 184 -19.24 -0.12 12.98
N PRO A 185 -19.90 -1.10 13.63
CA PRO A 185 -20.39 -2.28 12.94
C PRO A 185 -21.38 -1.87 11.86
N TYR A 186 -21.21 -2.41 10.65
CA TYR A 186 -22.13 -2.23 9.54
C TYR A 186 -23.53 -2.68 9.99
N ARG A 187 -24.51 -1.75 10.02
CA ARG A 187 -25.90 -2.09 10.30
C ARG A 187 -26.47 -2.85 9.10
N SER A 188 -26.32 -4.16 9.07
CA SER A 188 -27.19 -5.00 8.25
C SER A 188 -28.57 -5.05 8.92
N SER A 189 -29.59 -4.59 8.22
CA SER A 189 -30.98 -4.81 8.60
C SER A 189 -31.33 -6.28 8.41
N ILE A 190 -31.14 -7.10 9.45
CA ILE A 190 -31.78 -8.42 9.54
C ILE A 190 -32.45 -8.51 10.91
N SER A 191 -33.73 -8.90 10.87
CA SER A 191 -34.66 -8.97 11.98
C SER A 191 -34.27 -10.00 13.03
N THR A 192 -34.31 -9.54 14.29
CA THR A 192 -34.66 -10.27 15.53
C THR A 192 -34.36 -11.77 15.61
N GLY A 193 -33.25 -12.10 16.27
CA GLY A 193 -33.00 -13.36 16.96
C GLY A 193 -32.41 -13.07 18.34
N LYS A 194 -33.20 -13.30 19.39
CA LYS A 194 -32.97 -13.09 20.84
C LYS A 194 -31.50 -12.96 21.28
N SER A 195 -31.17 -11.77 21.79
CA SER A 195 -29.99 -11.51 22.63
C SER A 195 -30.13 -12.26 23.97
N TYR A 196 -29.18 -13.16 24.23
CA TYR A 196 -28.95 -13.74 25.54
C TYR A 196 -27.80 -12.94 26.18
N ILE A 197 -28.12 -12.06 27.12
CA ILE A 197 -27.13 -11.39 27.97
C ILE A 197 -26.95 -12.26 29.22
N PRO A 198 -25.81 -12.94 29.44
CA PRO A 198 -25.54 -13.51 30.74
C PRO A 198 -25.26 -12.38 31.73
N LYS A 199 -26.06 -12.32 32.80
CA LYS A 199 -25.78 -11.48 33.97
C LYS A 199 -24.44 -11.88 34.57
N LEU A 200 -23.46 -10.98 34.53
CA LEU A 200 -22.27 -11.07 35.37
C LEU A 200 -22.70 -10.94 36.85
N PRO A 201 -22.21 -11.83 37.75
CA PRO A 201 -22.51 -11.73 39.16
C PRO A 201 -21.81 -10.53 39.79
N ASN A 202 -22.54 -9.81 40.64
CA ASN A 202 -22.05 -8.74 41.50
C ASN A 202 -20.84 -9.18 42.33
N MET A 203 -19.63 -8.78 41.95
CA MET A 203 -18.50 -8.73 42.87
C MET A 203 -18.25 -7.29 43.28
N LYS A 204 -18.66 -6.99 44.51
CA LYS A 204 -18.27 -5.80 45.26
C LYS A 204 -16.76 -5.87 45.51
N PHE A 205 -15.99 -4.89 45.03
CA PHE A 205 -14.72 -4.59 45.67
C PHE A 205 -14.87 -3.32 46.52
N ALA A 206 -14.74 -3.54 47.82
CA ALA A 206 -14.81 -2.52 48.85
C ALA A 206 -13.59 -1.59 48.75
N LYS A 207 -13.85 -0.29 48.83
CA LYS A 207 -12.89 0.71 49.30
C LYS A 207 -12.51 0.37 50.74
N GLN A 208 -11.22 0.29 51.05
CA GLN A 208 -10.76 0.62 52.39
C GLN A 208 -9.39 1.31 52.35
N LEU A 209 -9.40 2.53 52.90
CA LEU A 209 -8.28 3.42 53.21
C LEU A 209 -7.26 2.76 54.15
N CYS A 210 -6.01 3.19 54.03
CA CYS A 210 -5.18 3.42 55.22
C CYS A 210 -4.42 4.76 55.07
N LEU A 211 -4.70 5.67 56.00
CA LEU A 211 -4.04 6.95 56.22
C LEU A 211 -2.96 6.72 57.30
N ILE A 212 -1.72 7.18 57.09
CA ILE A 212 -0.84 7.65 58.18
C ILE A 212 -0.05 8.88 57.67
N SER A 213 0.05 9.86 58.55
CA SER A 213 0.48 11.24 58.37
C SER A 213 1.93 11.50 58.78
N ALA A 214 2.46 12.63 58.29
CA ALA A 214 3.30 13.64 58.99
C ALA A 214 4.82 13.73 58.75
N THR A 215 5.18 14.92 58.26
CA THR A 215 6.27 15.86 58.63
C THR A 215 7.70 15.73 58.10
N ALA A 216 7.99 16.66 57.16
CA ALA A 216 9.05 17.68 57.11
C ALA A 216 10.54 17.30 57.25
N LEU A 217 11.33 17.73 56.26
CA LEU A 217 12.53 18.57 56.45
C LEU A 217 12.95 19.19 55.10
N ALA A 218 13.20 20.50 55.12
CA ALA A 218 13.82 21.25 54.05
C ALA A 218 15.35 21.22 54.22
N SER A 219 16.10 21.16 53.12
CA SER A 219 17.43 21.78 53.04
C SER A 219 17.88 21.94 51.58
N SER A 220 18.46 23.11 51.36
CA SER A 220 19.01 23.73 50.15
C SER A 220 20.31 23.12 49.61
N ALA A 221 20.53 23.34 48.31
CA ALA A 221 21.77 23.79 47.61
C ALA A 221 21.77 23.09 46.24
N GLY A 222 21.75 23.76 45.09
CA GLY A 222 22.62 24.88 44.72
C GLY A 222 23.78 24.29 43.93
N ASP A 223 23.61 24.13 42.62
CA ASP A 223 24.73 24.16 41.69
C ASP A 223 24.27 24.65 40.32
N THR A 224 24.77 25.83 39.98
CA THR A 224 24.70 26.47 38.68
C THR A 224 25.64 25.76 37.71
N GLN A 225 25.12 25.18 36.63
CA GLN A 225 25.86 25.07 35.38
C GLN A 225 24.99 25.58 34.23
N THR A 226 25.59 26.54 33.53
CA THR A 226 25.19 27.23 32.31
C THR A 226 24.40 26.37 31.33
N PRO A 227 23.30 26.86 30.73
CA PRO A 227 22.67 26.17 29.62
C PRO A 227 23.66 26.13 28.46
N ILE A 228 23.99 24.91 28.02
CA ILE A 228 24.61 24.67 26.72
C ILE A 228 23.67 25.27 25.69
N SER A 229 24.16 26.28 24.97
CA SER A 229 23.50 26.83 23.79
C SER A 229 23.32 25.68 22.80
N LEU A 230 22.08 25.18 22.69
CA LEU A 230 21.65 24.44 21.51
C LEU A 230 21.76 25.42 20.36
N GLN A 231 22.87 25.32 19.63
CA GLN A 231 22.97 25.91 18.30
C GLN A 231 21.78 25.37 17.51
N SER A 232 20.92 26.29 17.08
CA SER A 232 19.88 26.04 16.10
C SER A 232 20.45 25.23 14.93
N PRO A 233 19.72 24.27 14.33
CA PRO A 233 20.20 23.62 13.12
C PRO A 233 20.47 24.73 12.11
N SER A 234 21.71 24.78 11.61
CA SER A 234 22.09 25.66 10.52
C SER A 234 21.08 25.49 9.39
N THR A 235 20.55 26.59 8.87
CA THR A 235 19.88 26.64 7.57
C THR A 235 20.86 26.18 6.50
N GLN A 236 20.98 24.86 6.30
CA GLN A 236 21.62 24.29 5.14
C GLN A 236 20.85 24.81 3.94
N GLN A 237 21.57 25.41 2.98
CA GLN A 237 20.99 25.71 1.68
C GLN A 237 20.40 24.41 1.12
N PRO A 238 19.17 24.43 0.59
CA PRO A 238 18.55 23.25 0.00
C PRO A 238 19.46 22.67 -1.09
N SER A 239 19.60 21.35 -1.14
CA SER A 239 20.46 20.70 -2.13
C SER A 239 19.93 20.98 -3.55
N PRO A 240 20.80 20.94 -4.58
CA PRO A 240 20.37 21.16 -5.96
C PRO A 240 19.21 20.25 -6.39
N LEU A 241 19.16 19.01 -5.89
CA LEU A 241 18.05 18.07 -6.09
C LEU A 241 16.71 18.63 -5.55
N LEU A 242 16.72 19.20 -4.34
CA LEU A 242 15.51 19.75 -3.73
C LEU A 242 15.04 21.03 -4.44
N GLU A 243 15.97 21.87 -4.87
CA GLU A 243 15.62 23.06 -5.64
C GLU A 243 15.06 22.70 -7.04
N LEU A 244 15.61 21.68 -7.70
CA LEU A 244 15.05 21.16 -8.95
C LEU A 244 13.65 20.57 -8.73
N HIS A 245 13.48 19.70 -7.74
CA HIS A 245 12.18 19.09 -7.42
C HIS A 245 11.13 20.15 -7.10
N LYS A 246 11.47 21.11 -6.24
CA LYS A 246 10.61 22.26 -5.92
C LYS A 246 10.22 23.04 -7.17
N SER A 247 11.21 23.41 -7.99
CA SER A 247 10.97 24.21 -9.20
C SER A 247 10.04 23.50 -10.19
N LEU A 248 10.17 22.18 -10.32
CA LEU A 248 9.26 21.35 -11.12
C LEU A 248 7.84 21.36 -10.53
N VAL A 249 7.70 21.14 -9.23
CA VAL A 249 6.39 21.04 -8.55
C VAL A 249 5.66 22.39 -8.57
N GLU A 250 6.37 23.51 -8.46
CA GLU A 250 5.78 24.85 -8.54
C GLU A 250 5.17 25.18 -9.91
N GLN A 251 5.55 24.44 -10.97
CA GLN A 251 4.89 24.56 -12.27
C GLN A 251 3.59 23.76 -12.28
N ALA A 252 2.45 24.44 -12.29
CA ALA A 252 1.16 23.80 -12.51
C ALA A 252 1.14 23.13 -13.89
N SER A 253 1.11 21.80 -13.92
CA SER A 253 1.18 20.99 -15.14
C SER A 253 0.07 19.95 -15.15
N ILE A 254 -1.18 20.37 -14.98
CA ILE A 254 -2.31 19.46 -15.18
C ILE A 254 -2.27 19.01 -16.65
N THR A 255 -2.66 17.77 -16.96
CA THR A 255 -2.68 17.27 -18.34
C THR A 255 -3.35 18.27 -19.29
N GLY A 256 -2.63 18.65 -20.36
CA GLY A 256 -3.02 19.69 -21.30
C GLY A 256 -2.45 21.09 -21.03
N SER A 257 -1.82 21.32 -19.87
CA SER A 257 -1.21 22.60 -19.47
C SER A 257 0.27 22.45 -19.11
N GLU A 258 1.00 21.55 -19.76
CA GLU A 258 2.38 21.17 -19.43
C GLU A 258 3.42 22.20 -19.89
N LYS A 259 3.05 23.14 -20.76
CA LYS A 259 3.98 24.10 -21.38
C LYS A 259 4.94 24.80 -20.40
N PRO A 260 4.51 25.32 -19.23
CA PRO A 260 5.43 25.98 -18.29
C PRO A 260 6.51 25.05 -17.74
N VAL A 261 6.16 23.80 -17.38
CA VAL A 261 7.13 22.82 -16.90
C VAL A 261 8.07 22.37 -18.01
N THR A 262 7.55 22.22 -19.23
CA THR A 262 8.36 21.88 -20.40
C THR A 262 9.37 22.99 -20.71
N ASP A 263 8.96 24.26 -20.66
CA ASP A 263 9.85 25.40 -20.90
C ASP A 263 10.94 25.50 -19.82
N PHE A 264 10.55 25.40 -18.54
CA PHE A 264 11.48 25.39 -17.43
C PHE A 264 12.53 24.28 -17.56
N LEU A 265 12.08 23.03 -17.77
CA LEU A 265 12.98 21.88 -17.80
C LEU A 265 13.90 21.91 -19.02
N THR A 266 13.43 22.44 -20.16
CA THR A 266 14.27 22.66 -21.34
C THR A 266 15.44 23.59 -21.03
N THR A 267 15.16 24.73 -20.40
CA THR A 267 16.20 25.69 -19.98
C THR A 267 17.14 25.05 -18.94
N TYR A 268 16.59 24.42 -17.90
CA TYR A 268 17.39 23.81 -16.85
C TYR A 268 18.39 22.77 -17.39
N LEU A 269 17.93 21.86 -18.27
CA LEU A 269 18.78 20.82 -18.84
C LEU A 269 19.83 21.41 -19.81
N SER A 270 19.47 22.46 -20.55
CA SER A 270 20.40 23.15 -21.45
C SER A 270 21.51 23.88 -20.68
N ASP A 271 21.14 24.57 -19.60
CA ASP A 271 22.07 25.27 -18.70
C ASP A 271 22.99 24.28 -17.95
N ALA A 272 22.51 23.06 -17.69
CA ALA A 272 23.30 21.95 -17.16
C ALA A 272 24.24 21.31 -18.21
N GLY A 273 24.24 21.79 -19.45
CA GLY A 273 25.16 21.34 -20.50
C GLY A 273 24.70 20.12 -21.29
N LEU A 274 23.42 19.74 -21.21
CA LEU A 274 22.83 18.71 -22.06
C LEU A 274 22.33 19.31 -23.39
N THR A 275 22.36 18.51 -24.44
CA THR A 275 21.67 18.84 -25.70
C THR A 275 20.19 18.50 -25.53
N VAL A 276 19.30 19.46 -25.79
CA VAL A 276 17.85 19.30 -25.57
C VAL A 276 17.07 19.49 -26.86
N GLU A 277 16.21 18.53 -27.19
CA GLU A 277 15.26 18.56 -28.29
C GLU A 277 13.82 18.54 -27.75
N LYS A 278 12.98 19.43 -28.26
CA LYS A 278 11.53 19.35 -28.04
C LYS A 278 10.87 18.56 -29.16
N GLN A 279 10.03 17.60 -28.80
CA GLN A 279 9.19 16.87 -29.76
C GLN A 279 7.74 17.32 -29.59
N ALA A 280 7.19 17.98 -30.61
CA ALA A 280 5.80 18.38 -30.61
C ALA A 280 4.87 17.16 -30.63
N VAL A 281 3.95 17.09 -29.67
CA VAL A 281 2.93 16.04 -29.55
C VAL A 281 1.59 16.57 -30.04
N THR A 282 1.16 17.70 -29.48
CA THR A 282 0.01 18.48 -29.95
C THR A 282 0.32 19.97 -29.80
N LYS A 283 -0.62 20.85 -30.17
CA LYS A 283 -0.42 22.28 -30.06
C LYS A 283 -0.08 22.65 -28.60
N ASP A 284 1.06 23.31 -28.42
CA ASP A 284 1.58 23.79 -27.12
C ASP A 284 1.93 22.67 -26.11
N ARG A 285 2.05 21.42 -26.57
CA ARG A 285 2.45 20.26 -25.73
C ARG A 285 3.60 19.52 -26.39
N ASP A 286 4.78 19.58 -25.77
CA ASP A 286 6.01 18.96 -26.27
C ASP A 286 6.58 17.98 -25.25
N ASN A 287 7.06 16.83 -25.73
CA ASN A 287 8.01 16.01 -24.97
C ASN A 287 9.39 16.68 -24.99
N ILE A 288 10.24 16.31 -24.02
CA ILE A 288 11.63 16.75 -23.94
C ILE A 288 12.54 15.54 -24.05
N LEU A 289 13.39 15.51 -25.08
CA LEU A 289 14.50 14.57 -25.18
C LEU A 289 15.80 15.33 -24.86
N ALA A 290 16.57 14.86 -23.88
CA ALA A 290 17.85 15.44 -23.52
C ALA A 290 18.95 14.37 -23.46
N TYR A 291 20.15 14.69 -23.91
CA TYR A 291 21.29 13.76 -23.94
C TYR A 291 22.64 14.48 -23.83
N TYR A 292 23.66 13.75 -23.39
CA TYR A 292 25.00 14.30 -23.22
C TYR A 292 25.80 14.35 -24.53
N GLY A 293 26.35 15.52 -24.86
CA GLY A 293 27.15 15.74 -26.07
C GLY A 293 26.33 15.79 -27.36
N ASP A 294 26.89 15.28 -28.45
CA ASP A 294 26.33 15.35 -29.81
C ASP A 294 25.68 14.04 -30.29
N LYS A 295 25.81 12.95 -29.50
CA LYS A 295 25.25 11.64 -29.86
C LYS A 295 23.80 11.51 -29.40
N ARG A 296 22.89 11.88 -30.30
CA ARG A 296 21.43 11.72 -30.12
C ARG A 296 20.99 10.27 -29.85
N LYS A 297 21.66 9.29 -30.46
CA LYS A 297 21.39 7.86 -30.24
C LYS A 297 22.12 7.40 -28.99
N THR A 298 21.38 7.06 -27.95
CA THR A 298 21.91 6.57 -26.68
C THR A 298 21.55 5.11 -26.45
N ARG A 299 22.28 4.45 -25.55
CA ARG A 299 22.05 3.05 -25.18
C ARG A 299 20.93 2.90 -24.17
N VAL A 300 20.89 3.80 -23.19
CA VAL A 300 19.91 3.82 -22.10
C VAL A 300 19.00 5.03 -22.23
N LEU A 301 17.72 4.85 -21.90
CA LEU A 301 16.75 5.92 -21.71
C LEU A 301 16.25 5.91 -20.27
N ALA A 302 16.29 7.05 -19.58
CA ALA A 302 15.51 7.28 -18.39
C ALA A 302 14.32 8.19 -18.73
N THR A 303 13.12 7.82 -18.29
CA THR A 303 11.89 8.51 -18.68
C THR A 303 10.86 8.58 -17.56
N SER A 304 10.05 9.62 -17.58
CA SER A 304 8.91 9.86 -16.66
C SER A 304 8.00 10.93 -17.26
N HIS A 305 6.83 11.19 -16.68
CA HIS A 305 5.85 12.14 -17.21
C HIS A 305 5.85 13.50 -16.48
N LEU A 306 5.52 14.55 -17.23
CA LEU A 306 5.52 15.95 -16.77
C LEU A 306 4.16 16.40 -16.26
N ASP A 307 3.09 15.80 -16.77
CA ASP A 307 1.73 16.15 -16.40
C ASP A 307 1.33 15.54 -15.04
N THR A 308 0.23 16.06 -14.50
CA THR A 308 -0.33 15.69 -13.19
C THR A 308 -1.85 15.71 -13.25
N VAL A 309 -2.52 15.00 -12.34
CA VAL A 309 -3.98 15.11 -12.17
C VAL A 309 -4.45 16.41 -11.49
N PRO A 310 -5.70 16.86 -11.74
CA PRO A 310 -6.30 17.97 -10.99
C PRO A 310 -6.69 17.57 -9.54
N PRO A 311 -6.79 18.53 -8.60
CA PRO A 311 -6.38 19.93 -8.73
C PRO A 311 -4.86 20.09 -8.50
N TYR A 312 -4.32 21.19 -9.02
CA TYR A 312 -2.98 21.66 -8.67
C TYR A 312 -2.98 22.33 -7.29
N TRP A 313 -1.93 22.07 -6.52
CA TRP A 313 -1.62 22.77 -5.29
C TRP A 313 -0.09 22.81 -5.11
N PRO A 314 0.44 23.91 -4.56
CA PRO A 314 1.86 24.23 -4.64
C PRO A 314 2.72 23.37 -3.71
N TYR A 315 4.03 23.41 -3.97
CA TYR A 315 5.05 22.83 -3.13
C TYR A 315 5.00 23.39 -1.69
N GLU A 316 5.02 22.52 -0.70
CA GLU A 316 5.15 22.87 0.71
C GLU A 316 6.14 21.95 1.41
N ARG A 317 7.11 22.55 2.11
CA ARG A 317 8.06 21.79 2.92
C ARG A 317 7.55 21.70 4.36
N ARG A 318 7.31 20.49 4.86
CA ARG A 318 6.90 20.22 6.24
C ARG A 318 7.91 19.31 6.92
N GLY A 319 8.91 19.91 7.56
CA GLY A 319 9.98 19.13 8.22
C GLY A 319 10.78 18.33 7.20
N ASP A 320 10.73 16.99 7.31
CA ASP A 320 11.38 16.04 6.39
C ASP A 320 10.51 15.65 5.19
N GLU A 321 9.24 16.05 5.17
CA GLU A 321 8.27 15.76 4.10
C GLU A 321 8.15 16.91 3.09
N ILE A 322 7.90 16.55 1.84
CA ILE A 322 7.59 17.47 0.74
C ILE A 322 6.18 17.16 0.29
N TRP A 323 5.32 18.17 0.31
CA TRP A 323 3.92 18.10 -0.04
C TRP A 323 3.66 18.92 -1.31
N GLY A 324 2.72 18.49 -2.14
CA GLY A 324 2.31 19.21 -3.35
C GLY A 324 1.91 18.27 -4.49
N ARG A 325 1.14 18.78 -5.47
CA ARG A 325 0.73 17.98 -6.62
C ARG A 325 1.94 17.65 -7.51
N GLY A 326 2.12 16.36 -7.76
CA GLY A 326 3.21 15.81 -8.56
C GLY A 326 4.53 15.66 -7.80
N THR A 327 4.55 15.91 -6.49
CA THR A 327 5.74 15.66 -5.67
C THR A 327 6.15 14.20 -5.75
N VAL A 328 5.17 13.30 -5.74
CA VAL A 328 5.32 11.85 -5.93
C VAL A 328 5.17 11.51 -7.41
N ASP A 329 4.06 11.91 -8.03
CA ASP A 329 3.60 11.38 -9.32
C ASP A 329 3.60 12.44 -10.44
N ALA A 330 4.65 12.58 -11.24
CA ALA A 330 5.92 11.84 -11.18
C ALA A 330 7.16 12.74 -11.08
N LYS A 331 7.02 14.00 -10.63
CA LYS A 331 8.16 14.96 -10.64
C LYS A 331 9.27 14.59 -9.66
N GLY A 332 8.98 13.78 -8.64
CA GLY A 332 10.00 13.15 -7.80
C GLY A 332 10.96 12.27 -8.61
N SER A 333 10.42 11.45 -9.52
CA SER A 333 11.20 10.65 -10.45
C SER A 333 12.00 11.51 -11.43
N ILE A 334 11.38 12.55 -12.01
CA ILE A 334 12.08 13.47 -12.92
C ILE A 334 13.30 14.09 -12.25
N ALA A 335 13.12 14.68 -11.06
CA ALA A 335 14.22 15.33 -10.34
C ALA A 335 15.36 14.35 -10.06
N ALA A 336 15.04 13.15 -9.57
CA ALA A 336 16.03 12.13 -9.25
C ALA A 336 16.75 11.57 -10.49
N GLN A 337 16.06 11.38 -11.62
CA GLN A 337 16.66 10.95 -12.88
C GLN A 337 17.62 12.00 -13.44
N VAL A 338 17.21 13.27 -13.45
CA VAL A 338 18.07 14.38 -13.89
C VAL A 338 19.32 14.47 -13.03
N THR A 339 19.16 14.50 -11.70
CA THR A 339 20.29 14.57 -10.78
C THR A 339 21.23 13.37 -10.93
N ALA A 340 20.71 12.15 -11.05
CA ALA A 340 21.53 10.95 -11.26
C ALA A 340 22.40 11.06 -12.53
N VAL A 341 21.85 11.53 -13.65
CA VAL A 341 22.61 11.69 -14.90
C VAL A 341 23.69 12.77 -14.76
N LEU A 342 23.36 13.91 -14.13
CA LEU A 342 24.31 15.01 -13.94
C LEU A 342 25.46 14.60 -13.00
N GLU A 343 25.17 13.86 -11.92
CA GLU A 343 26.20 13.35 -11.02
C GLU A 343 27.11 12.33 -11.70
N LEU A 344 26.56 11.38 -12.47
CA LEU A 344 27.37 10.42 -13.23
C LEU A 344 28.26 11.12 -14.26
N GLN A 345 27.78 12.22 -14.86
CA GLN A 345 28.58 13.05 -15.77
C GLN A 345 29.72 13.75 -15.03
N GLU A 346 29.46 14.35 -13.86
CA GLU A 346 30.48 15.00 -13.03
C GLU A 346 31.54 14.00 -12.52
N GLU A 347 31.09 12.80 -12.12
CA GLU A 347 31.93 11.66 -11.73
C GLU A 347 32.70 11.05 -12.91
N LYS A 348 32.35 11.40 -14.15
CA LYS A 348 32.92 10.87 -15.40
C LYS A 348 32.77 9.35 -15.51
N THR A 349 31.60 8.83 -15.13
CA THR A 349 31.26 7.41 -15.18
C THR A 349 30.32 7.05 -16.34
N ILE A 350 29.90 8.06 -17.12
CA ILE A 350 29.16 7.93 -18.38
C ILE A 350 29.79 8.79 -19.48
N ASP A 351 29.64 8.37 -20.73
CA ASP A 351 30.15 9.06 -21.93
C ASP A 351 29.01 9.48 -22.88
N THR A 352 29.37 10.24 -23.93
CA THR A 352 28.40 10.61 -24.98
C THR A 352 27.83 9.36 -25.67
N GLY A 353 26.50 9.28 -25.75
CA GLY A 353 25.79 8.12 -26.30
C GLY A 353 25.44 7.04 -25.27
N ASP A 354 25.73 7.23 -23.98
CA ASP A 354 25.34 6.24 -22.97
C ASP A 354 23.89 6.38 -22.52
N VAL A 355 23.49 7.58 -22.07
CA VAL A 355 22.16 7.81 -21.48
C VAL A 355 21.48 9.04 -22.08
N ALA A 356 20.18 8.92 -22.34
CA ALA A 356 19.27 10.03 -22.63
C ALA A 356 18.17 10.09 -21.57
N LEU A 357 17.60 11.28 -21.42
CA LEU A 357 16.39 11.56 -20.65
C LEU A 357 15.26 11.87 -21.61
N LEU A 358 14.09 11.26 -21.43
CA LEU A 358 12.87 11.60 -22.16
C LEU A 358 11.75 11.91 -21.17
N PHE A 359 11.25 13.13 -21.17
CA PHE A 359 10.12 13.51 -20.33
C PHE A 359 8.89 13.77 -21.18
N VAL A 360 7.82 13.03 -20.90
CA VAL A 360 6.63 12.95 -21.76
C VAL A 360 5.44 13.70 -21.18
N VAL A 361 4.50 14.07 -22.05
CA VAL A 361 3.23 14.71 -21.66
C VAL A 361 2.04 13.77 -21.84
N GLY A 362 1.04 13.88 -20.98
CA GLY A 362 -0.27 13.25 -21.16
C GLY A 362 -0.39 11.81 -20.68
N GLU A 363 0.48 11.36 -19.78
CA GLU A 363 0.42 9.99 -19.22
C GLU A 363 -0.95 9.74 -18.58
N GLU A 364 -1.39 10.69 -17.74
CA GLU A 364 -2.53 10.62 -16.82
C GLU A 364 -3.91 10.44 -17.49
N THR A 365 -3.96 10.51 -18.81
CA THR A 365 -5.19 10.39 -19.59
C THR A 365 -5.10 9.35 -20.70
N GLY A 366 -3.97 9.30 -21.43
CA GLY A 366 -3.89 8.50 -22.64
C GLY A 366 -2.49 8.15 -23.13
N GLY A 367 -1.42 8.60 -22.48
CA GLY A 367 -0.04 8.34 -22.90
C GLY A 367 0.33 9.00 -24.23
N ASP A 368 -0.19 10.21 -24.50
CA ASP A 368 0.00 10.92 -25.77
C ASP A 368 1.49 11.06 -26.12
N GLY A 369 2.27 11.51 -25.14
CA GLY A 369 3.69 11.78 -25.27
C GLY A 369 4.51 10.53 -25.53
N MET A 370 4.29 9.45 -24.77
CA MET A 370 5.02 8.21 -24.98
C MET A 370 4.67 7.54 -26.32
N LYS A 371 3.41 7.65 -26.77
CA LYS A 371 3.02 7.20 -28.12
C LYS A 371 3.76 7.99 -29.20
N ALA A 372 3.82 9.31 -29.07
CA ALA A 372 4.56 10.17 -30.00
C ALA A 372 6.08 9.89 -29.97
N ALA A 373 6.64 9.46 -28.83
CA ALA A 373 8.07 9.15 -28.71
C ALA A 373 8.55 8.08 -29.72
N ASN A 374 7.65 7.20 -30.19
CA ASN A 374 7.95 6.22 -31.24
C ASN A 374 8.36 6.88 -32.57
N ASP A 375 7.90 8.10 -32.85
CA ASP A 375 8.23 8.87 -34.06
C ASP A 375 9.60 9.55 -33.99
N LEU A 376 10.32 9.46 -32.86
CA LEU A 376 11.70 9.96 -32.75
C LEU A 376 12.70 9.18 -33.62
N GLY A 377 12.33 7.97 -34.07
CA GLY A 377 13.21 7.09 -34.83
C GLY A 377 14.42 6.60 -34.02
N LEU A 378 14.26 6.50 -32.70
CA LEU A 378 15.28 6.05 -31.75
C LEU A 378 14.93 4.68 -31.18
N SER A 379 15.95 3.98 -30.72
CA SER A 379 15.84 2.69 -30.05
C SER A 379 16.89 2.63 -28.96
N TRP A 380 16.53 2.00 -27.84
CA TRP A 380 17.41 1.87 -26.68
C TRP A 380 17.56 0.39 -26.31
N GLU A 381 18.71 0.05 -25.72
CA GLU A 381 18.96 -1.28 -25.16
C GLU A 381 18.15 -1.48 -23.87
N SER A 382 18.05 -0.44 -23.05
CA SER A 382 17.31 -0.43 -21.79
C SER A 382 16.55 0.89 -21.59
N VAL A 383 15.35 0.80 -21.03
CA VAL A 383 14.53 1.95 -20.65
C VAL A 383 14.17 1.84 -19.16
N ILE A 384 14.39 2.91 -18.43
CA ILE A 384 14.11 3.05 -17.00
C ILE A 384 12.96 4.04 -16.85
N PHE A 385 11.79 3.53 -16.51
CA PHE A 385 10.57 4.31 -16.29
C PHE A 385 10.48 4.74 -14.83
N GLY A 386 10.17 6.02 -14.63
CA GLY A 386 10.08 6.68 -13.34
C GLY A 386 8.65 6.83 -12.87
N GLU A 387 8.26 6.02 -11.88
CA GLU A 387 6.92 5.98 -11.27
C GLU A 387 7.03 5.70 -9.76
N PRO A 388 6.02 6.05 -8.95
CA PRO A 388 6.09 5.90 -7.51
C PRO A 388 5.96 4.43 -7.04
N THR A 389 7.11 3.80 -6.83
CA THR A 389 7.26 2.38 -6.51
C THR A 389 7.75 2.12 -5.09
N GLU A 390 7.71 3.13 -4.23
CA GLU A 390 8.25 3.10 -2.86
C GLU A 390 9.73 2.70 -2.81
N LEU A 391 10.52 3.15 -3.80
CA LEU A 391 11.94 2.80 -3.95
C LEU A 391 12.20 1.30 -4.14
N LYS A 392 11.23 0.59 -4.71
CA LYS A 392 11.35 -0.84 -5.04
C LYS A 392 11.40 -1.00 -6.55
N LEU A 393 12.23 -1.92 -7.03
CA LEU A 393 12.27 -2.22 -8.45
C LEU A 393 11.05 -3.07 -8.82
N ALA A 394 10.14 -2.50 -9.62
CA ALA A 394 8.95 -3.22 -9.99
C ALA A 394 9.28 -4.35 -10.96
N ARG A 395 8.85 -5.57 -10.62
CA ARG A 395 9.01 -6.77 -11.46
C ARG A 395 7.86 -6.94 -12.46
N GLY A 396 6.84 -6.09 -12.37
CA GLY A 396 5.67 -6.13 -13.24
C GLY A 396 4.58 -5.18 -12.78
N HIS A 397 3.67 -4.85 -13.69
CA HIS A 397 2.42 -4.17 -13.36
C HIS A 397 1.20 -4.90 -13.91
N LYS A 398 0.07 -4.77 -13.20
CA LYS A 398 -1.22 -5.30 -13.67
C LYS A 398 -1.67 -4.62 -14.95
N GLY A 399 -2.43 -5.37 -15.74
CA GLY A 399 -3.15 -4.84 -16.88
C GLY A 399 -4.31 -3.95 -16.42
N GLY A 400 -4.89 -3.23 -17.37
CA GLY A 400 -6.00 -2.30 -17.14
C GLY A 400 -7.08 -2.47 -18.20
N LEU A 401 -8.34 -2.48 -17.78
CA LEU A 401 -9.47 -2.47 -18.71
C LEU A 401 -10.57 -1.55 -18.18
N ARG A 402 -10.95 -0.53 -18.95
CA ARG A 402 -12.15 0.26 -18.66
C ARG A 402 -13.33 -0.33 -19.43
N PHE A 403 -14.46 -0.57 -18.77
CA PHE A 403 -15.64 -1.13 -19.42
C PHE A 403 -16.89 -0.32 -19.06
N THR A 404 -17.82 -0.26 -20.01
CA THR A 404 -19.11 0.42 -19.83
C THR A 404 -20.23 -0.58 -20.06
N ILE A 405 -21.11 -0.72 -19.07
CA ILE A 405 -22.32 -1.54 -19.16
C ILE A 405 -23.49 -0.61 -19.39
N LYS A 406 -24.31 -0.89 -20.41
CA LYS A 406 -25.57 -0.17 -20.67
C LYS A 406 -26.76 -1.11 -20.56
N ALA A 407 -27.78 -0.67 -19.84
CA ALA A 407 -29.06 -1.33 -19.73
C ALA A 407 -30.12 -0.57 -20.53
N LYS A 408 -30.85 -1.28 -21.39
CA LYS A 408 -31.95 -0.71 -22.19
C LYS A 408 -33.29 -1.21 -21.68
N GLY A 409 -34.07 -0.29 -21.13
CA GLY A 409 -35.43 -0.52 -20.67
C GLY A 409 -36.48 0.11 -21.59
N LYS A 410 -37.68 0.26 -21.06
CA LYS A 410 -38.80 0.95 -21.70
C LYS A 410 -39.50 1.82 -20.66
N ALA A 411 -39.64 3.11 -20.95
CA ALA A 411 -40.33 4.04 -20.07
C ALA A 411 -41.81 3.66 -19.91
N GLY A 412 -42.35 3.94 -18.72
CA GLY A 412 -43.75 3.74 -18.38
C GLY A 412 -44.07 4.42 -17.04
N HIS A 413 -45.35 4.51 -16.71
CA HIS A 413 -45.76 5.04 -15.41
C HIS A 413 -45.47 3.98 -14.34
N SER A 414 -44.73 4.32 -13.29
CA SER A 414 -44.30 3.37 -12.24
C SER A 414 -45.45 2.59 -11.58
N GLY A 415 -46.66 3.17 -11.52
CA GLY A 415 -47.87 2.50 -11.03
C GLY A 415 -48.40 1.36 -11.92
N TYR A 416 -47.87 1.21 -13.13
CA TYR A 416 -48.23 0.16 -14.10
C TYR A 416 -46.94 -0.49 -14.64
N PRO A 417 -46.20 -1.25 -13.81
CA PRO A 417 -44.88 -1.80 -14.14
C PRO A 417 -44.87 -2.64 -15.42
N GLU A 418 -45.97 -3.31 -15.75
CA GLU A 418 -46.16 -4.13 -16.95
C GLU A 418 -46.08 -3.34 -18.27
N THR A 419 -46.18 -2.00 -18.22
CA THR A 419 -46.13 -1.14 -19.41
C THR A 419 -44.71 -0.83 -19.88
N GLY A 420 -43.72 -1.04 -19.01
CA GLY A 420 -42.30 -0.72 -19.22
C GLY A 420 -41.36 -1.89 -18.90
N SER A 421 -40.06 -1.60 -18.97
CA SER A 421 -38.98 -2.50 -18.54
C SER A 421 -37.95 -1.66 -17.81
N ASN A 422 -37.61 -2.02 -16.59
CA ASN A 422 -36.78 -1.19 -15.72
C ASN A 422 -35.28 -1.44 -16.00
N ALA A 423 -34.63 -0.47 -16.66
CA ALA A 423 -33.21 -0.54 -16.96
C ALA A 423 -32.32 -0.61 -15.71
N ILE A 424 -32.73 0.01 -14.60
CA ILE A 424 -31.96 -0.04 -13.35
C ILE A 424 -31.98 -1.46 -12.78
N ASP A 425 -33.12 -2.15 -12.80
CA ASP A 425 -33.22 -3.52 -12.29
C ASP A 425 -32.34 -4.48 -13.10
N SER A 426 -32.33 -4.34 -14.44
CA SER A 426 -31.41 -5.10 -15.30
C SER A 426 -29.95 -4.79 -14.96
N LEU A 427 -29.58 -3.51 -14.81
CA LEU A 427 -28.21 -3.13 -14.45
C LEU A 427 -27.79 -3.73 -13.10
N VAL A 428 -28.65 -3.68 -12.09
CA VAL A 428 -28.39 -4.26 -10.76
C VAL A 428 -28.15 -5.77 -10.85
N ARG A 429 -28.93 -6.51 -11.66
CA ARG A 429 -28.70 -7.94 -11.90
C ARG A 429 -27.33 -8.20 -12.52
N GLY A 430 -26.95 -7.44 -13.55
CA GLY A 430 -25.64 -7.58 -14.20
C GLY A 430 -24.47 -7.26 -13.29
N LEU A 431 -24.57 -6.18 -12.51
CA LEU A 431 -23.52 -5.83 -11.54
C LEU A 431 -23.41 -6.88 -10.42
N SER A 432 -24.54 -7.43 -9.95
CA SER A 432 -24.53 -8.52 -8.98
C SER A 432 -23.86 -9.77 -9.53
N ALA A 433 -24.12 -10.13 -10.79
CA ALA A 433 -23.47 -11.26 -11.45
C ALA A 433 -21.95 -11.03 -11.58
N LEU A 434 -21.54 -9.81 -11.95
CA LEU A 434 -20.13 -9.44 -12.06
C LEU A 434 -19.39 -9.51 -10.72
N GLN A 435 -20.02 -9.06 -9.63
CA GLN A 435 -19.42 -9.11 -8.29
C GLN A 435 -19.23 -10.53 -7.76
N GLN A 436 -20.07 -11.46 -8.19
CA GLN A 436 -20.03 -12.87 -7.77
C GLN A 436 -19.16 -13.74 -8.70
N ALA A 437 -18.69 -13.18 -9.81
CA ALA A 437 -17.91 -13.92 -10.79
C ALA A 437 -16.52 -14.29 -10.26
N GLU A 438 -16.05 -15.50 -10.61
CA GLU A 438 -14.66 -15.86 -10.42
C GLU A 438 -13.79 -15.17 -11.47
N LEU A 439 -12.93 -14.26 -11.00
CA LEU A 439 -12.00 -13.52 -11.85
C LEU A 439 -10.65 -14.25 -11.95
N PRO A 440 -9.95 -14.14 -13.09
CA PRO A 440 -8.67 -14.79 -13.29
C PRO A 440 -7.60 -14.21 -12.35
N TRP A 441 -6.64 -15.04 -11.95
CA TRP A 441 -5.52 -14.67 -11.07
C TRP A 441 -4.22 -15.30 -11.59
N SER A 442 -3.08 -14.74 -11.22
CA SER A 442 -1.76 -15.32 -11.48
C SER A 442 -0.88 -15.32 -10.25
N GLU A 443 0.12 -16.19 -10.23
CA GLU A 443 1.12 -16.22 -9.17
C GLU A 443 1.95 -14.93 -9.10
N GLU A 444 2.25 -14.36 -10.27
CA GLU A 444 3.07 -13.15 -10.37
C GLU A 444 2.31 -11.89 -9.90
N PHE A 445 1.09 -11.68 -10.42
CA PHE A 445 0.31 -10.46 -10.22
C PHE A 445 -0.82 -10.60 -9.18
N GLY A 446 -1.07 -11.80 -8.67
CA GLY A 446 -2.15 -12.06 -7.70
C GLY A 446 -3.53 -12.01 -8.34
N ASN A 447 -4.51 -11.40 -7.66
CA ASN A 447 -5.91 -11.38 -8.11
C ASN A 447 -6.22 -10.25 -9.08
N THR A 448 -7.05 -10.55 -10.09
CA THR A 448 -7.76 -9.51 -10.84
C THR A 448 -8.78 -8.84 -9.93
N THR A 449 -8.91 -7.52 -10.01
CA THR A 449 -9.88 -6.74 -9.24
C THR A 449 -10.75 -5.90 -10.15
N ILE A 450 -12.04 -5.78 -9.84
CA ILE A 450 -12.98 -4.91 -10.56
C ILE A 450 -13.48 -3.83 -9.61
N ASN A 451 -13.50 -2.59 -10.08
CA ASN A 451 -14.14 -1.46 -9.43
C ASN A 451 -15.21 -0.88 -10.35
N VAL A 452 -16.46 -0.83 -9.90
CA VAL A 452 -17.54 -0.10 -10.59
C VAL A 452 -17.55 1.32 -10.01
N GLY A 453 -16.99 2.26 -10.77
CA GLY A 453 -16.73 3.62 -10.28
C GLY A 453 -17.94 4.55 -10.41
N THR A 454 -18.80 4.35 -11.40
CA THR A 454 -19.99 5.19 -11.61
C THR A 454 -21.21 4.35 -11.97
N ILE A 455 -22.38 4.81 -11.52
CA ILE A 455 -23.70 4.26 -11.86
C ILE A 455 -24.65 5.44 -12.09
N GLU A 456 -25.37 5.41 -13.21
CA GLU A 456 -26.37 6.42 -13.58
C GLU A 456 -27.62 5.75 -14.14
N GLY A 457 -28.80 6.32 -13.92
CA GLY A 457 -30.04 5.81 -14.52
C GLY A 457 -31.31 6.43 -13.94
N GLY A 458 -32.39 6.36 -14.73
CA GLY A 458 -33.69 6.92 -14.37
C GLY A 458 -33.78 8.44 -14.55
N VAL A 459 -35.01 8.96 -14.47
CA VAL A 459 -35.30 10.41 -14.65
C VAL A 459 -36.21 10.97 -13.56
N ALA A 460 -37.10 10.16 -13.01
CA ALA A 460 -38.03 10.54 -11.94
C ALA A 460 -38.52 9.28 -11.21
N PRO A 461 -38.86 9.36 -9.91
CA PRO A 461 -39.27 8.20 -9.12
C PRO A 461 -40.59 7.58 -9.61
N ASN A 462 -41.44 8.37 -10.28
CA ASN A 462 -42.72 7.90 -10.81
C ASN A 462 -42.65 7.40 -12.26
N VAL A 463 -41.46 7.34 -12.87
CA VAL A 463 -41.22 6.90 -14.25
C VAL A 463 -40.30 5.66 -14.25
N ILE A 464 -40.73 4.58 -14.92
CA ILE A 464 -39.90 3.39 -15.11
C ILE A 464 -38.65 3.79 -15.93
N PRO A 465 -37.42 3.55 -15.43
CA PRO A 465 -36.19 3.90 -16.13
C PRO A 465 -36.05 3.20 -17.48
N ALA A 466 -35.95 3.97 -18.57
CA ALA A 466 -35.68 3.44 -19.91
C ALA A 466 -34.20 3.21 -20.20
N GLY A 467 -33.31 3.80 -19.40
CA GLY A 467 -31.87 3.67 -19.56
C GLY A 467 -31.15 3.75 -18.22
N ALA A 468 -30.10 2.95 -18.10
CA ALA A 468 -29.14 3.00 -17.01
C ALA A 468 -27.76 2.56 -17.52
N SER A 469 -26.69 3.01 -16.87
CA SER A 469 -25.33 2.65 -17.22
C SER A 469 -24.42 2.58 -16.01
N ALA A 470 -23.37 1.79 -16.10
CA ALA A 470 -22.28 1.76 -15.15
C ALA A 470 -20.94 1.77 -15.87
N VAL A 471 -19.96 2.50 -15.34
CA VAL A 471 -18.57 2.47 -15.82
C VAL A 471 -17.70 1.83 -14.75
N GLY A 472 -16.92 0.84 -15.16
CA GLY A 472 -16.00 0.14 -14.29
C GLY A 472 -14.58 0.08 -14.86
N SER A 473 -13.66 -0.30 -13.97
CA SER A 473 -12.25 -0.54 -14.28
C SER A 473 -11.83 -1.87 -13.68
N ALA A 474 -11.17 -2.70 -14.48
CA ALA A 474 -10.53 -3.93 -14.03
C ALA A 474 -9.01 -3.75 -14.00
N ARG A 475 -8.37 -4.21 -12.90
CA ARG A 475 -6.93 -4.41 -12.83
C ARG A 475 -6.65 -5.88 -13.08
N ILE A 476 -6.12 -6.20 -14.25
CA ILE A 476 -5.99 -7.56 -14.77
C ILE A 476 -4.71 -8.18 -14.23
N ALA A 477 -4.81 -9.38 -13.67
CA ALA A 477 -3.67 -10.12 -13.16
C ALA A 477 -3.32 -11.36 -14.01
N ALA A 478 -4.23 -11.82 -14.86
CA ALA A 478 -4.02 -12.99 -15.71
C ALA A 478 -4.86 -12.90 -16.99
N GLY A 479 -4.31 -13.45 -18.08
CA GLY A 479 -4.86 -13.29 -19.41
C GLY A 479 -4.65 -11.90 -19.99
N THR A 480 -5.22 -11.68 -21.17
CA THR A 480 -5.19 -10.42 -21.90
C THR A 480 -6.39 -9.54 -21.53
N ALA A 481 -6.29 -8.24 -21.79
CA ALA A 481 -7.39 -7.30 -21.66
C ALA A 481 -8.56 -7.65 -22.58
N ASN A 482 -8.29 -8.22 -23.75
CA ASN A 482 -9.33 -8.72 -24.64
C ASN A 482 -10.08 -9.92 -24.04
N GLU A 483 -9.37 -10.90 -23.48
CA GLU A 483 -10.00 -12.03 -22.77
C GLU A 483 -10.83 -11.57 -21.58
N MET A 484 -10.32 -10.60 -20.80
CA MET A 484 -11.06 -10.00 -19.69
C MET A 484 -12.33 -9.29 -20.18
N ASN A 485 -12.25 -8.55 -21.28
CA ASN A 485 -13.40 -7.87 -21.87
C ASN A 485 -14.47 -8.87 -22.35
N GLN A 486 -14.05 -9.97 -22.98
CA GLN A 486 -14.94 -11.05 -23.39
C GLN A 486 -15.58 -11.75 -22.19
N LEU A 487 -14.83 -11.97 -21.10
CA LEU A 487 -15.35 -12.55 -19.87
C LEU A 487 -16.42 -11.63 -19.25
N ILE A 488 -16.17 -10.33 -19.15
CA ILE A 488 -17.14 -9.35 -18.64
C ILE A 488 -18.39 -9.34 -19.52
N ALA A 489 -18.23 -9.24 -20.84
CA ALA A 489 -19.36 -9.28 -21.77
C ALA A 489 -20.20 -10.54 -21.59
N LYS A 490 -19.57 -11.71 -21.50
CA LYS A 490 -20.25 -12.99 -21.27
C LYS A 490 -21.03 -13.02 -19.96
N ILE A 491 -20.46 -12.52 -18.86
CA ILE A 491 -21.13 -12.47 -17.55
C ILE A 491 -22.34 -11.55 -17.60
N ILE A 492 -22.15 -10.36 -18.18
CA ILE A 492 -23.17 -9.30 -18.23
C ILE A 492 -24.33 -9.72 -19.15
N GLU A 493 -24.04 -10.10 -20.39
CA GLU A 493 -25.05 -10.50 -21.37
C GLU A 493 -25.76 -11.82 -20.97
N GLY A 494 -25.06 -12.70 -20.24
CA GLY A 494 -25.65 -13.91 -19.68
C GLY A 494 -26.59 -13.65 -18.50
N SER A 495 -26.52 -12.48 -17.85
CA SER A 495 -27.32 -12.15 -16.67
C SER A 495 -28.69 -11.55 -17.02
N ASP A 496 -28.79 -10.78 -18.11
CA ASP A 496 -30.02 -10.14 -18.56
C ASP A 496 -29.90 -9.73 -20.04
N ALA A 497 -30.88 -10.09 -20.86
CA ALA A 497 -30.88 -9.82 -22.31
C ALA A 497 -30.97 -8.32 -22.68
N HIS A 498 -31.28 -7.45 -21.71
CA HIS A 498 -31.34 -6.00 -21.89
C HIS A 498 -30.00 -5.29 -21.65
N LEU A 499 -28.95 -6.03 -21.27
CA LEU A 499 -27.62 -5.51 -21.01
C LEU A 499 -26.72 -5.67 -22.23
N VAL A 500 -25.87 -4.67 -22.44
CA VAL A 500 -24.77 -4.71 -23.41
C VAL A 500 -23.52 -4.11 -22.79
N VAL A 501 -22.36 -4.65 -23.16
CA VAL A 501 -21.06 -4.08 -22.82
C VAL A 501 -20.53 -3.33 -24.03
N GLU A 502 -20.18 -2.05 -23.85
CA GLU A 502 -19.60 -1.26 -24.93
C GLU A 502 -18.12 -1.59 -25.11
N PRO A 503 -17.58 -1.44 -26.34
CA PRO A 503 -16.15 -1.58 -26.58
C PRO A 503 -15.33 -0.68 -25.64
N SER A 504 -14.29 -1.27 -25.05
CA SER A 504 -13.38 -0.53 -24.19
C SER A 504 -12.57 0.50 -24.97
N THR A 505 -12.36 1.67 -24.37
CA THR A 505 -11.43 2.69 -24.86
C THR A 505 -10.05 2.62 -24.21
N TYR A 506 -9.86 1.72 -23.22
CA TYR A 506 -8.61 1.54 -22.50
C TYR A 506 -8.45 0.06 -22.15
N ALA A 507 -7.50 -0.60 -22.80
CA ALA A 507 -7.20 -2.01 -22.65
C ALA A 507 -5.68 -2.22 -22.70
N VAL A 508 -5.11 -2.73 -21.61
CA VAL A 508 -3.68 -2.98 -21.43
C VAL A 508 -3.52 -4.33 -20.75
N ASP A 509 -2.67 -5.18 -21.30
CA ASP A 509 -2.35 -6.49 -20.73
C ASP A 509 -1.44 -6.36 -19.49
N PRO A 510 -1.40 -7.34 -18.59
CA PRO A 510 -0.35 -7.40 -17.56
C PRO A 510 1.04 -7.44 -18.20
N ILE A 511 2.00 -6.71 -17.62
CA ILE A 511 3.36 -6.62 -18.14
C ILE A 511 4.36 -7.04 -17.06
N SER A 512 5.18 -8.04 -17.38
CA SER A 512 6.38 -8.38 -16.60
C SER A 512 7.53 -7.46 -16.99
N LEU A 513 8.37 -7.11 -16.00
CA LEU A 513 9.46 -6.16 -16.13
C LEU A 513 10.79 -6.77 -15.71
N ASP A 514 11.88 -6.23 -16.27
CA ASP A 514 13.22 -6.62 -15.89
C ASP A 514 13.51 -6.16 -14.45
N HIS A 515 14.07 -7.07 -13.66
CA HIS A 515 14.37 -6.85 -12.24
C HIS A 515 15.63 -7.62 -11.81
N ASP A 516 16.56 -7.81 -12.76
CA ASP A 516 17.84 -8.51 -12.63
C ASP A 516 18.94 -7.67 -11.95
N VAL A 517 18.60 -6.48 -11.45
CA VAL A 517 19.54 -5.58 -10.77
C VAL A 517 19.54 -5.85 -9.26
N ALA A 518 20.69 -6.25 -8.74
CA ALA A 518 20.85 -6.53 -7.31
C ALA A 518 20.73 -5.27 -6.44
N GLY A 519 20.32 -5.46 -5.18
CA GLY A 519 20.25 -4.41 -4.17
C GLY A 519 18.95 -3.61 -4.15
N PHE A 520 17.92 -4.07 -4.85
CA PHE A 520 16.55 -3.57 -4.75
C PHE A 520 15.63 -4.60 -4.11
N GLU A 521 14.74 -4.14 -3.24
CA GLU A 521 13.49 -4.87 -3.00
C GLU A 521 12.65 -4.85 -4.28
N THR A 522 11.87 -5.90 -4.52
CA THR A 522 11.00 -5.98 -5.70
C THR A 522 9.53 -5.94 -5.33
N VAL A 523 8.72 -5.39 -6.25
CA VAL A 523 7.28 -5.24 -6.05
C VAL A 523 6.52 -5.48 -7.36
N VAL A 524 5.25 -5.89 -7.26
CA VAL A 524 4.31 -5.81 -8.37
C VAL A 524 3.35 -4.68 -8.10
N VAL A 525 3.19 -3.80 -9.08
CA VAL A 525 2.29 -2.65 -8.95
C VAL A 525 0.94 -2.94 -9.59
N ASN A 526 -0.10 -2.29 -9.07
CA ASN A 526 -1.49 -2.56 -9.46
C ASN A 526 -2.05 -1.53 -10.46
N TYR A 527 -1.26 -0.51 -10.82
CA TYR A 527 -1.63 0.54 -11.76
C TYR A 527 -0.99 0.30 -13.13
N GLY A 528 -1.48 0.98 -14.16
CA GLY A 528 -0.86 0.98 -15.48
C GLY A 528 0.15 2.11 -15.57
N THR A 529 1.06 2.02 -16.52
CA THR A 529 2.08 3.05 -16.80
C THR A 529 2.19 3.24 -18.31
N ASP A 530 3.09 4.13 -18.74
CA ASP A 530 3.41 4.35 -20.16
C ASP A 530 4.24 3.25 -20.83
N ILE A 531 4.68 2.24 -20.09
CA ILE A 531 5.50 1.11 -20.59
C ILE A 531 4.91 0.41 -21.85
N PRO A 532 3.60 0.12 -21.94
CA PRO A 532 3.01 -0.49 -23.13
C PRO A 532 3.00 0.44 -24.35
N SER A 533 3.12 1.76 -24.15
CA SER A 533 3.03 2.78 -25.22
C SER A 533 4.33 2.92 -26.00
N LEU A 534 5.48 2.56 -25.41
CA LEU A 534 6.79 2.61 -26.06
C LEU A 534 7.10 1.31 -26.80
N GLN A 535 7.31 1.40 -28.10
CA GLN A 535 7.61 0.26 -28.96
C GLN A 535 9.09 -0.15 -28.88
N GLY A 536 9.38 -1.39 -29.27
CA GLY A 536 10.73 -1.93 -29.38
C GLY A 536 11.05 -3.03 -28.37
N SER A 537 12.19 -3.68 -28.58
CA SER A 537 12.71 -4.78 -27.77
C SER A 537 13.81 -4.29 -26.82
N HIS A 538 13.43 -3.45 -25.87
CA HIS A 538 14.31 -2.94 -24.82
C HIS A 538 14.06 -3.66 -23.50
N LYS A 539 15.08 -3.74 -22.63
CA LYS A 539 14.86 -4.07 -21.22
C LYS A 539 14.04 -2.95 -20.56
N LYS A 540 13.11 -3.31 -19.68
CA LYS A 540 12.14 -2.40 -19.06
C LYS A 540 12.29 -2.45 -17.55
N TYR A 541 12.82 -1.38 -16.97
CA TYR A 541 12.88 -1.19 -15.53
C TYR A 541 11.85 -0.14 -15.10
N LEU A 542 11.24 -0.33 -13.93
CA LEU A 542 10.29 0.61 -13.35
C LEU A 542 10.64 0.85 -11.89
N TYR A 543 10.99 2.09 -11.56
CA TYR A 543 11.53 2.46 -10.26
C TYR A 543 11.31 3.95 -9.99
N GLY A 544 11.10 4.34 -8.74
CA GLY A 544 10.96 5.74 -8.37
C GLY A 544 10.58 5.97 -6.91
N PRO A 545 10.73 7.21 -6.41
CA PRO A 545 10.43 7.59 -5.04
C PRO A 545 8.93 7.72 -4.79
N GLY A 546 8.56 7.70 -3.51
CA GLY A 546 7.18 7.91 -3.08
C GLY A 546 6.26 6.70 -3.30
N SER A 547 5.07 6.76 -2.72
CA SER A 547 4.08 5.68 -2.78
C SER A 547 2.93 6.09 -3.67
N ILE A 548 2.50 5.20 -4.57
CA ILE A 548 1.27 5.39 -5.36
C ILE A 548 0.03 5.61 -4.47
N MET A 549 0.07 5.21 -3.20
CA MET A 549 -1.02 5.43 -2.26
C MET A 549 -1.22 6.92 -1.91
N GLU A 550 -0.17 7.72 -2.05
CA GLU A 550 -0.19 9.18 -1.86
C GLU A 550 -0.55 9.92 -3.15
N ALA A 551 -0.32 9.29 -4.32
CA ALA A 551 -0.66 9.85 -5.62
C ALA A 551 -2.16 10.09 -5.77
N HIS A 552 -2.52 11.09 -6.58
CA HIS A 552 -3.90 11.48 -6.87
C HIS A 552 -4.75 11.87 -5.65
N SER A 553 -4.09 12.13 -4.51
CA SER A 553 -4.75 12.54 -3.28
C SER A 553 -4.60 14.05 -3.03
N ASP A 554 -5.31 14.56 -2.02
CA ASP A 554 -5.14 15.92 -1.47
C ASP A 554 -4.01 16.01 -0.43
N HIS A 555 -3.29 14.91 -0.22
CA HIS A 555 -2.19 14.77 0.73
C HIS A 555 -0.96 14.13 0.07
N GLU A 556 -0.79 14.31 -1.25
CA GLU A 556 0.38 13.81 -1.97
C GLU A 556 1.67 14.38 -1.37
N HIS A 557 2.51 13.48 -0.84
CA HIS A 557 3.78 13.82 -0.24
C HIS A 557 4.80 12.68 -0.30
N LEU A 558 6.08 13.02 -0.19
CA LEU A 558 7.19 12.08 0.01
C LEU A 558 8.20 12.63 1.00
N ARG A 559 9.14 11.79 1.45
CA ARG A 559 10.25 12.24 2.30
C ARG A 559 11.42 12.69 1.46
N VAL A 560 12.18 13.66 1.95
CA VAL A 560 13.41 14.08 1.27
C VAL A 560 14.41 12.95 1.08
N SER A 561 14.54 12.09 2.08
CA SER A 561 15.38 10.90 1.97
C SER A 561 14.99 10.01 0.80
N ASP A 562 13.72 10.02 0.38
CA ASP A 562 13.27 9.18 -0.73
C ASP A 562 13.84 9.69 -2.06
N LEU A 563 13.98 11.01 -2.22
CA LEU A 563 14.62 11.59 -3.41
C LEU A 563 16.10 11.22 -3.47
N ASP A 564 16.83 11.32 -2.35
CA ASP A 564 18.24 10.96 -2.28
C ASP A 564 18.47 9.47 -2.61
N VAL A 565 17.64 8.59 -2.04
CA VAL A 565 17.70 7.14 -2.34
C VAL A 565 17.28 6.85 -3.79
N ALA A 566 16.35 7.62 -4.35
CA ALA A 566 15.98 7.49 -5.75
C ALA A 566 17.14 7.84 -6.69
N VAL A 567 17.89 8.91 -6.42
CA VAL A 567 19.10 9.28 -7.21
C VAL A 567 20.08 8.10 -7.26
N GLU A 568 20.43 7.55 -6.10
CA GLU A 568 21.35 6.39 -6.02
C GLU A 568 20.79 5.14 -6.71
N GLY A 569 19.47 4.94 -6.64
CA GLY A 569 18.79 3.87 -7.38
C GLY A 569 18.91 4.04 -8.89
N TYR A 570 18.66 5.25 -9.42
CA TYR A 570 18.80 5.54 -10.84
C TYR A 570 20.26 5.42 -11.31
N LYS A 571 21.24 5.90 -10.53
CA LYS A 571 22.67 5.71 -10.83
C LYS A 571 23.00 4.22 -10.98
N ARG A 572 22.53 3.40 -10.04
CA ARG A 572 22.73 1.94 -10.07
C ARG A 572 22.11 1.29 -11.30
N LEU A 573 20.87 1.65 -11.65
CA LEU A 573 20.16 1.10 -12.81
C LEU A 573 20.87 1.49 -14.12
N ILE A 574 21.24 2.76 -14.28
CA ILE A 574 21.98 3.25 -15.45
C ILE A 574 23.32 2.51 -15.58
N SER A 575 24.13 2.46 -14.51
CA SER A 575 25.41 1.75 -14.54
C SER A 575 25.26 0.24 -14.76
N HIS A 576 24.16 -0.38 -14.33
CA HIS A 576 23.89 -1.79 -14.63
C HIS A 576 23.57 -1.97 -16.12
N ALA A 577 22.64 -1.17 -16.65
CA ALA A 577 22.23 -1.23 -18.05
C ALA A 577 23.41 -1.01 -19.02
N LEU A 578 24.33 -0.10 -18.68
CA LEU A 578 25.53 0.13 -19.50
C LEU A 578 26.57 -0.99 -19.43
N ARG A 579 26.61 -1.78 -18.34
CA ARG A 579 27.52 -2.93 -18.18
C ARG A 579 27.03 -4.20 -18.86
N GLY A 580 25.71 -4.40 -18.90
CA GLY A 580 25.08 -5.61 -19.42
C GLY A 580 25.42 -5.96 -20.87
N SER A 581 25.85 -4.98 -21.68
CA SER A 581 26.20 -5.15 -23.09
C SER A 581 27.70 -5.25 -23.39
N ALA A 582 28.57 -5.30 -22.36
CA ALA A 582 30.01 -5.53 -22.55
C ALA A 582 30.38 -7.02 -22.77
N GLN A 583 29.39 -7.93 -22.83
CA GLN A 583 29.59 -9.38 -22.93
C GLN A 583 28.95 -10.06 -24.16
N ASP A 584 28.40 -9.31 -25.12
CA ASP A 584 27.88 -9.87 -26.37
C ASP A 584 28.84 -9.67 -27.56
#